data_AF-A0AAV5ZM13-F1
#
_entry.id   AF-A0AAV5ZM13-F1
#
_cell.length_a   1.000
_cell.length_b   1.000
_cell.length_c   1.000
_cell.angle_alpha   90.00
_cell.angle_beta   90.00
_cell.angle_gamma   90.00
#
_symmetry.space_group_name_H-M   'P 1'
#
loop_
_entity.id
_entity.type
_entity.pdbx_description
1 polymer ?
#
loop_
_entity_poly.entity_id
_entity_poly.type
_entity_poly.pdbx_seq_one_letter_code
_entity_poly.pdbx_strand_id
1 'polypeptide(L)'
;MARALLLATLLMCSVWWVPSAVSQDEPVTTDEIGDQVQTRRGGALPKFAETGETAALYRFARERGDVLKWMPCTCGCAQLGHTSNRSCYIKAESAEATTWTSHAAG
;
A
#
# COMPACT_ATOMS: atom_id res chain seq x y z
N MET A 1 -18.65 -54.70 -40.14
CA MET A 1 -17.19 -54.69 -39.91
C MET A 1 -16.84 -53.41 -39.21
N ALA A 2 -16.27 -53.54 -38.01
CA ALA A 2 -15.94 -52.45 -37.11
C ALA A 2 -14.81 -51.55 -37.65
N ARG A 3 -14.85 -50.27 -37.30
CA ARG A 3 -13.64 -49.46 -37.09
C ARG A 3 -13.98 -48.33 -36.12
N ALA A 4 -13.75 -48.62 -34.84
CA ALA A 4 -13.61 -47.60 -33.82
C ALA A 4 -12.39 -46.73 -34.18
N LEU A 5 -12.58 -45.41 -34.15
CA LEU A 5 -11.49 -44.44 -34.10
C LEU A 5 -11.75 -43.58 -32.87
N LEU A 6 -11.14 -44.01 -31.77
CA LEU A 6 -10.81 -43.16 -30.63
C LEU A 6 -9.82 -42.09 -31.12
N LEU A 7 -10.11 -40.81 -30.91
CA LEU A 7 -9.08 -39.76 -30.85
C LEU A 7 -9.55 -38.56 -30.03
N ALA A 8 -8.96 -38.48 -28.85
CA ALA A 8 -8.46 -37.30 -28.15
C ALA A 8 -9.42 -36.12 -27.89
N THR A 9 -9.76 -36.01 -26.61
CA THR A 9 -10.21 -34.82 -25.88
C THR A 9 -9.40 -33.56 -26.23
N LEU A 10 -10.08 -32.53 -26.76
CA LEU A 10 -9.62 -31.15 -26.68
C LEU A 10 -10.45 -30.43 -25.62
N LEU A 11 -9.98 -30.46 -24.37
CA LEU A 11 -10.40 -29.53 -23.32
C LEU A 11 -9.88 -28.13 -23.69
N MET A 12 -10.63 -27.42 -24.53
CA MET A 12 -10.50 -25.96 -24.62
C MET A 12 -11.10 -25.36 -23.36
N CYS A 13 -10.33 -25.33 -22.28
CA CYS A 13 -10.55 -24.36 -21.22
C CYS A 13 -10.20 -22.99 -21.79
N SER A 14 -11.16 -22.37 -22.47
CA SER A 14 -11.14 -20.96 -22.79
C SER A 14 -11.29 -20.20 -21.47
N VAL A 15 -10.14 -19.94 -20.82
CA VAL A 15 -9.99 -19.06 -19.65
C VAL A 15 -10.26 -17.62 -20.12
N TRP A 16 -11.53 -17.28 -20.30
CA TRP A 16 -11.96 -15.99 -20.87
C TRP A 16 -12.52 -15.03 -19.83
N TRP A 17 -12.18 -15.26 -18.56
CA TRP A 17 -12.43 -14.29 -17.51
C TRP A 17 -11.37 -14.45 -16.43
N VAL A 18 -10.15 -14.01 -16.70
CA VAL A 18 -9.28 -13.57 -15.62
C VAL A 18 -9.77 -12.15 -15.33
N PRO A 19 -10.52 -11.89 -14.24
CA PRO A 19 -10.67 -10.52 -13.80
C PRO A 19 -9.24 -10.04 -13.58
N SER A 20 -8.83 -8.98 -14.26
CA SER A 20 -7.58 -8.27 -13.99
C SER A 20 -7.38 -8.29 -12.49
N ALA A 21 -6.29 -8.92 -12.03
CA ALA A 21 -6.00 -9.14 -10.62
C ALA A 21 -6.51 -7.95 -9.82
N VAL A 22 -7.57 -8.15 -9.02
CA VAL A 22 -8.14 -7.09 -8.20
C VAL A 22 -6.98 -6.46 -7.48
N SER A 23 -6.72 -5.18 -7.78
CA SER A 23 -5.66 -4.44 -7.14
C SER A 23 -5.83 -4.63 -5.63
N GLN A 24 -4.79 -5.15 -4.97
CA GLN A 24 -4.76 -5.39 -3.53
C GLN A 24 -4.58 -4.09 -2.73
N ASP A 25 -4.85 -2.95 -3.37
CA ASP A 25 -4.76 -1.62 -2.80
C ASP A 25 -6.08 -1.30 -2.09
N GLU A 26 -6.01 -1.12 -0.77
CA GLU A 26 -7.13 -0.58 -0.02
C GLU A 26 -7.48 0.82 -0.57
N PRO A 27 -8.77 1.22 -0.56
CA PRO A 27 -9.17 2.56 -0.97
C PRO A 27 -8.49 3.61 -0.08
N VAL A 28 -8.24 4.79 -0.66
CA VAL A 28 -7.87 5.96 0.14
C VAL A 28 -9.13 6.40 0.89
N THR A 29 -9.03 6.51 2.22
CA THR A 29 -10.08 7.08 3.06
C THR A 29 -9.60 8.41 3.63
N THR A 30 -10.51 9.19 4.21
CA THR A 30 -10.19 10.40 4.97
C THR A 30 -10.56 10.17 6.43
N ASP A 31 -9.66 10.47 7.36
CA ASP A 31 -9.92 10.32 8.79
C ASP A 31 -10.57 11.56 9.41
N GLU A 32 -10.80 11.52 10.73
CA GLU A 32 -11.46 12.60 11.49
C GLU A 32 -10.63 13.90 11.55
N ILE A 33 -9.33 13.85 11.27
CA ILE A 33 -8.43 15.00 11.25
C ILE A 33 -8.34 15.60 9.83
N GLY A 34 -8.84 14.87 8.83
CA GLY A 34 -8.81 15.27 7.41
C GLY A 34 -7.64 14.68 6.65
N ASP A 35 -6.83 13.82 7.26
CA ASP A 35 -5.73 13.14 6.58
C ASP A 35 -6.30 12.05 5.66
N GLN A 36 -5.74 11.95 4.45
CA GLN A 36 -5.92 10.76 3.63
C GLN A 36 -5.14 9.59 4.24
N VAL A 37 -5.77 8.42 4.31
CA VAL A 37 -5.20 7.19 4.88
C VAL A 37 -5.30 6.07 3.86
N GLN A 38 -4.23 5.30 3.70
CA GLN A 38 -4.24 4.15 2.82
C GLN A 38 -3.30 3.04 3.31
N THR A 39 -3.79 1.81 3.32
CA THR A 39 -2.95 0.63 3.57
C THR A 39 -2.47 0.03 2.25
N ARG A 40 -1.15 -0.18 2.12
CA ARG A 40 -0.52 -0.73 0.93
C ARG A 40 0.39 -1.91 1.28
N ARG A 41 0.36 -2.96 0.47
CA ARG A 41 1.18 -4.17 0.64
C ARG A 41 2.53 -4.06 -0.07
N GLY A 42 3.50 -4.88 0.36
CA GLY A 42 4.63 -5.30 -0.47
C GLY A 42 5.54 -4.19 -1.03
N GLY A 43 5.65 -3.03 -0.37
CA GLY A 43 6.52 -1.95 -0.85
C GLY A 43 5.80 -0.72 -1.42
N ALA A 44 4.53 -0.84 -1.79
CA ALA A 44 3.83 0.24 -2.47
C ALA A 44 3.66 1.49 -1.58
N LEU A 45 3.88 2.66 -2.19
CA LEU A 45 3.61 3.97 -1.61
C LEU A 45 2.11 4.28 -1.70
N PRO A 46 1.55 5.16 -0.86
CA PRO A 46 0.13 5.51 -0.93
C PRO A 46 -0.16 6.45 -2.11
N LYS A 47 -1.36 6.39 -2.69
CA LYS A 47 -1.78 7.16 -3.88
C LYS A 47 -1.54 8.66 -3.77
N PHE A 48 -1.72 9.23 -2.59
CA PHE A 48 -1.48 10.66 -2.32
C PHE A 48 0.02 11.04 -2.27
N ALA A 49 0.94 10.07 -2.35
CA ALA A 49 2.39 10.26 -2.37
C ALA A 49 3.07 9.30 -3.36
N GLU A 50 2.44 8.98 -4.49
CA GLU A 50 3.02 8.08 -5.51
C GLU A 50 4.01 8.77 -6.46
N THR A 51 4.04 10.10 -6.49
CA THR A 51 4.86 10.87 -7.45
C THR A 51 5.64 12.02 -6.79
N GLY A 52 6.61 12.56 -7.55
CA GLY A 52 7.38 13.74 -7.16
C GLY A 52 8.28 13.55 -5.94
N GLU A 53 8.66 14.66 -5.32
CA GLU A 53 9.50 14.68 -4.11
C GLU A 53 8.79 14.02 -2.92
N THR A 54 7.47 14.15 -2.83
CA THR A 54 6.65 13.50 -1.80
C THR A 54 6.85 11.97 -1.82
N ALA A 55 6.90 11.35 -3.00
CA ALA A 55 7.19 9.92 -3.10
C ALA A 55 8.56 9.53 -2.52
N ALA A 56 9.58 10.38 -2.72
CA ALA A 56 10.90 10.14 -2.15
C ALA A 56 10.88 10.23 -0.62
N LEU A 57 10.14 11.19 -0.05
CA LEU A 57 9.97 11.34 1.40
C LEU A 57 9.25 10.14 2.02
N TYR A 58 8.16 9.67 1.41
CA TYR A 58 7.41 8.51 1.90
C TYR A 58 8.20 7.21 1.79
N ARG A 59 8.99 7.06 0.72
CA ARG A 59 9.93 5.94 0.60
C ARG A 59 10.99 5.98 1.71
N PHE A 60 11.61 7.14 1.92
CA PHE A 60 12.57 7.35 3.00
C PHE A 60 11.95 7.04 4.37
N ALA A 61 10.69 7.41 4.60
CA ALA A 61 10.04 7.18 5.88
C ALA A 61 9.89 5.70 6.25
N ARG A 62 9.65 4.84 5.26
CA ARG A 62 9.61 3.39 5.47
C ARG A 62 11.01 2.78 5.51
N GLU A 63 11.87 3.11 4.55
CA GLU A 63 13.21 2.51 4.44
C GLU A 63 14.15 2.95 5.56
N ARG A 64 14.04 4.20 6.01
CA ARG A 64 14.87 4.84 7.04
C ARG A 64 14.06 5.27 8.25
N GLY A 65 13.03 4.48 8.58
CA GLY A 65 12.22 4.68 9.77
C GLY A 65 13.02 4.62 11.07
N ASP A 66 14.18 3.95 11.07
CA ASP A 66 15.16 3.95 12.15
C ASP A 66 15.75 5.33 12.42
N VAL A 67 16.00 6.12 11.36
CA VAL A 67 16.47 7.50 11.46
C VAL A 67 15.33 8.42 11.88
N LEU A 68 14.16 8.29 11.24
CA LEU A 68 12.99 9.13 11.54
C LEU A 68 12.55 9.05 13.00
N LYS A 69 12.79 7.92 13.68
CA LYS A 69 12.48 7.73 15.10
C LYS A 69 13.24 8.68 16.04
N TRP A 70 14.39 9.19 15.61
CA TRP A 70 15.20 10.14 16.39
C TRP A 70 14.93 11.59 16.06
N MET A 71 14.18 11.86 14.98
CA MET A 71 13.80 13.21 14.62
C MET A 71 12.50 13.61 15.35
N PRO A 72 12.47 14.76 16.03
CA PRO A 72 11.29 15.17 16.78
C PRO A 72 10.11 15.44 15.83
N CYS A 73 8.90 15.12 16.29
CA CYS A 73 7.68 15.60 15.67
C CYS A 73 7.39 17.01 16.17
N THR A 74 7.36 18.00 15.27
CA THR A 74 7.11 19.41 15.61
C THR A 74 5.68 19.86 15.30
N CYS A 75 4.79 18.94 14.93
CA CYS A 75 3.40 19.24 14.55
C CYS A 75 2.47 19.51 15.75
N GLY A 76 2.93 19.32 17.00
CA GLY A 76 2.11 19.48 18.21
C GLY A 76 1.24 18.27 18.56
N CYS A 77 1.31 17.16 17.80
CA CYS A 77 0.48 15.97 17.96
C CYS A 77 0.97 14.99 19.06
N ALA A 78 1.88 15.40 19.95
CA ALA A 78 2.47 14.50 20.95
C ALA A 78 1.42 13.92 21.91
N GLN A 79 0.37 14.68 22.23
CA GLN A 79 -0.74 14.23 23.09
C GLN A 79 -1.59 13.12 22.45
N LEU A 80 -1.48 12.93 21.13
CA LEU A 80 -2.09 11.82 20.39
C LEU A 80 -1.22 10.55 20.40
N GLY A 81 -0.11 10.55 21.15
CA GLY A 81 0.82 9.42 21.26
C GLY A 81 1.88 9.38 20.16
N HIS A 82 2.00 10.41 19.32
CA HIS A 82 3.06 10.49 18.31
C HIS A 82 4.41 10.80 18.97
N THR A 83 5.40 9.94 18.72
CA THR A 83 6.70 10.00 19.41
C THR A 83 7.83 10.57 18.55
N SER A 84 7.68 10.61 17.23
CA SER A 84 8.74 11.04 16.31
C SER A 84 8.18 11.48 14.95
N ASN A 85 9.03 12.08 14.12
CA ASN A 85 8.69 12.47 12.75
C ASN A 85 8.22 11.29 11.89
N ARG A 86 8.57 10.04 12.24
CA ARG A 86 8.04 8.84 11.58
C ARG A 86 6.51 8.79 11.59
N SER A 87 5.88 9.28 12.64
CA SER A 87 4.42 9.28 12.79
C SER A 87 3.72 10.20 11.78
N CYS A 88 4.44 11.13 11.13
CA CYS A 88 3.89 11.98 10.05
C CYS A 88 3.66 11.21 8.74
N TYR A 89 4.16 9.98 8.62
CA TYR A 89 4.08 9.18 7.40
C TYR A 89 3.34 7.85 7.62
N ILE A 90 3.62 7.17 8.74
CA ILE A 90 3.20 5.79 8.97
C ILE A 90 2.35 5.70 10.24
N LYS A 91 1.09 5.28 10.09
CA LYS A 91 0.16 5.00 11.18
C LYS A 91 0.35 3.59 11.75
N ALA A 92 0.59 2.62 10.88
CA ALA A 92 0.82 1.23 11.26
C ALA A 92 1.70 0.53 10.22
N GLU A 93 2.42 -0.51 10.63
CA GLU A 93 3.25 -1.32 9.75
C GLU A 93 3.35 -2.75 10.27
N SER A 94 3.27 -3.71 9.35
CA SER A 94 3.56 -5.13 9.56
C SER A 94 4.62 -5.59 8.55
N ALA A 95 4.97 -6.87 8.54
CA ALA A 95 5.87 -7.42 7.53
C ALA A 95 5.26 -7.38 6.11
N GLU A 96 3.93 -7.33 6.01
CA GLU A 96 3.17 -7.45 4.76
C GLU A 96 2.66 -6.12 4.24
N ALA A 97 2.35 -5.17 5.14
CA ALA A 97 1.67 -3.92 4.77
C ALA A 97 2.07 -2.72 5.62
N THR A 98 1.92 -1.54 5.03
CA THR A 98 2.11 -0.24 5.69
C THR A 98 0.82 0.57 5.54
N THR A 99 0.30 1.08 6.65
CA THR A 99 -0.79 2.06 6.67
C THR A 99 -0.20 3.46 6.73
N TRP A 100 -0.40 4.21 5.66
CA TRP A 100 0.13 5.54 5.46
C TRP A 100 -0.88 6.63 5.85
N THR A 101 -0.39 7.81 6.21
CA THR A 101 -1.18 9.04 6.34
C THR A 101 -0.64 10.13 5.40
N SER A 102 -1.49 11.01 4.88
CA SER A 102 -1.09 12.18 4.09
C SER A 102 -0.55 13.35 4.92
N HIS A 103 -0.40 13.19 6.24
CA HIS A 103 0.01 14.26 7.14
C HIS A 103 1.30 15.01 6.71
N ALA A 104 2.24 14.30 6.07
CA ALA A 104 3.48 14.87 5.55
C ALA A 104 3.43 15.24 4.05
N ALA A 105 2.30 15.01 3.37
CA ALA A 105 2.10 15.25 1.95
C ALA A 105 1.50 16.63 1.63
N GLY A 106 0.97 17.35 2.61
CA GLY A 106 0.40 18.71 2.44
C GLY A 106 -0.49 19.13 3.59
#